data_AF-A0A094GYV9-F1
#
_entry.id   AF-A0A094GYV9-F1
#
_cell.length_a   1.000
_cell.length_b   1.000
_cell.length_c   1.000
_cell.angle_alpha   90.00
_cell.angle_beta   90.00
_cell.angle_gamma   90.00
#
_symmetry.space_group_name_H-M   'P 1'
#
loop_
_entity.id
_entity.type
_entity.pdbx_description
1 polymer ?
#
loop_
_entity_poly.entity_id
_entity_poly.type
_entity_poly.pdbx_seq_one_letter_code
_entity_poly.pdbx_strand_id
1 'polypeptide(L)'
;MSTPTPLLSAVRLASRRTATSLRPLLPASQRRALASVTPQHNFPIRAPAAPVPIPSYTHRAFASSSGRSPADEIAERLQEMYAEAKDEFEIACESTEANATYAQDDRDVTREELEKLKKAWAEAIEGEGEVQQELKGRAFGQRIKELEHAVIALEERAIEES
;
A
#
# COMPACT_ATOMS: atom_id res chain seq x y z
N MET A 1 -33.92 -49.50 -24.17
CA MET A 1 -34.44 -48.21 -24.66
C MET A 1 -35.20 -47.55 -23.54
N SER A 2 -34.66 -46.47 -22.97
CA SER A 2 -35.39 -45.38 -22.29
C SER A 2 -34.38 -44.43 -21.64
N THR A 3 -34.17 -43.29 -22.28
CA THR A 3 -33.66 -42.02 -21.72
C THR A 3 -34.81 -41.00 -21.87
N PRO A 4 -34.67 -39.74 -21.42
CA PRO A 4 -34.27 -39.19 -20.12
C PRO A 4 -35.35 -38.20 -19.60
N THR A 5 -35.19 -37.61 -18.41
CA THR A 5 -35.39 -36.14 -18.18
C THR A 5 -35.14 -35.71 -16.72
N PRO A 6 -34.58 -34.50 -16.49
CA PRO A 6 -34.19 -33.95 -15.19
C PRO A 6 -35.26 -33.04 -14.56
N LEU A 7 -35.23 -32.88 -13.23
CA LEU A 7 -36.04 -31.90 -12.50
C LEU A 7 -35.16 -30.78 -11.92
N LEU A 8 -35.19 -29.66 -12.64
CA LEU A 8 -35.28 -28.25 -12.22
C LEU A 8 -34.60 -27.79 -10.91
N SER A 9 -33.65 -26.88 -11.14
CA SER A 9 -33.04 -25.91 -10.21
C SER A 9 -34.05 -25.12 -9.38
N ALA A 10 -33.69 -24.86 -8.12
CA ALA A 10 -34.28 -23.80 -7.30
C ALA A 10 -33.18 -22.85 -6.80
N VAL A 11 -32.95 -21.79 -7.56
CA VAL A 11 -32.16 -20.62 -7.14
C VAL A 11 -32.97 -19.83 -6.11
N ARG A 12 -32.43 -19.65 -4.91
CA ARG A 12 -32.89 -18.59 -3.99
C ARG A 12 -31.78 -17.58 -3.79
N LEU A 13 -31.91 -16.50 -4.55
CA LEU A 13 -31.14 -15.27 -4.48
C LEU A 13 -31.41 -14.58 -3.13
N ALA A 14 -30.44 -14.61 -2.22
CA ALA A 14 -30.50 -13.83 -0.98
C ALA A 14 -30.00 -12.41 -1.23
N SER A 15 -30.91 -11.49 -1.54
CA SER A 15 -30.65 -10.05 -1.59
C SER A 15 -30.49 -9.52 -0.16
N ARG A 16 -29.28 -9.10 0.24
CA ARG A 16 -29.07 -8.33 1.48
C ARG A 16 -28.68 -6.90 1.10
N ARG A 17 -29.63 -5.99 1.33
CA ARG A 17 -29.45 -4.55 1.17
C ARG A 17 -28.68 -3.95 2.35
N THR A 18 -27.65 -3.20 2.00
CA THR A 18 -27.05 -2.00 2.62
C THR A 18 -27.66 -1.46 3.92
N ALA A 19 -26.81 -1.15 4.90
CA ALA A 19 -27.04 -0.06 5.84
C ALA A 19 -25.69 0.55 6.30
N THR A 20 -25.38 1.71 5.73
CA THR A 20 -24.24 2.58 6.05
C THR A 20 -24.44 3.18 7.44
N SER A 21 -23.48 2.93 8.35
CA SER A 21 -23.45 3.55 9.68
C SER A 21 -22.78 4.93 9.58
N LEU A 22 -23.54 6.00 9.81
CA LEU A 22 -23.02 7.36 9.96
C LEU A 22 -23.12 7.78 11.42
N ARG A 23 -21.98 8.14 12.02
CA ARG A 23 -21.85 8.69 13.37
C ARG A 23 -20.77 9.79 13.39
N PRO A 24 -20.76 10.68 14.38
CA PRO A 24 -21.11 12.08 14.20
C PRO A 24 -19.89 13.01 14.22
N LEU A 25 -20.01 14.17 13.55
CA LEU A 25 -19.05 15.27 13.65
C LEU A 25 -19.39 16.16 14.85
N LEU A 26 -18.34 16.52 15.60
CA LEU A 26 -18.35 17.26 16.85
C LEU A 26 -18.96 18.67 16.74
N PRO A 27 -19.49 19.23 17.85
CA PRO A 27 -19.78 20.65 17.95
C PRO A 27 -18.63 21.41 18.64
N ALA A 28 -18.43 22.68 18.25
CA ALA A 28 -18.04 23.83 19.08
C ALA A 28 -17.45 24.91 18.16
N SER A 29 -18.11 26.04 17.94
CA SER A 29 -17.97 27.28 18.73
C SER A 29 -16.53 27.80 18.75
N GLN A 30 -16.21 29.07 18.59
CA GLN A 30 -16.88 30.31 18.20
C GLN A 30 -15.74 31.36 18.20
N ARG A 31 -15.85 32.38 17.35
CA ARG A 31 -15.42 33.78 17.60
C ARG A 31 -13.91 34.09 17.80
N ARG A 32 -13.33 34.62 16.72
CA ARG A 32 -12.83 36.01 16.54
C ARG A 32 -12.22 36.72 17.78
N ALA A 33 -10.94 37.09 17.68
CA ALA A 33 -10.43 38.39 18.14
C ALA A 33 -9.13 38.76 17.41
N LEU A 34 -9.15 39.88 16.70
CA LEU A 34 -7.95 40.62 16.29
C LEU A 34 -7.63 41.58 17.43
N ALA A 35 -6.51 41.39 18.10
CA ALA A 35 -5.99 42.34 19.08
C ALA A 35 -4.82 43.10 18.45
N SER A 36 -5.10 44.33 18.06
CA SER A 36 -4.11 45.37 17.77
C SER A 36 -3.54 45.88 19.09
N VAL A 37 -2.24 45.67 19.33
CA VAL A 37 -1.49 46.40 20.36
C VAL A 37 -0.13 46.80 19.78
N THR A 38 0.01 48.09 19.49
CA THR A 38 1.30 48.76 19.37
C THR A 38 1.78 49.19 20.75
N PRO A 39 3.05 48.96 21.08
CA PRO A 39 3.79 49.89 21.92
C PRO A 39 4.97 50.44 21.13
N GLN A 40 4.92 51.74 20.85
CA GLN A 40 6.11 52.55 20.58
C GLN A 40 7.07 52.41 21.76
N HIS A 41 8.31 51.97 21.52
CA HIS A 41 9.43 52.26 22.41
C HIS A 41 10.54 52.95 21.62
N ASN A 42 10.67 54.22 21.93
CA ASN A 42 11.71 55.15 21.52
C ASN A 42 13.00 54.85 22.31
N PHE A 43 14.06 54.41 21.64
CA PHE A 43 15.39 54.31 22.23
C PHE A 43 16.39 55.21 21.50
N PRO A 44 17.07 56.14 22.21
CA PRO A 44 18.05 57.05 21.62
C PRO A 44 19.46 56.43 21.47
N ILE A 45 20.11 56.83 20.38
CA ILE A 45 21.53 57.16 20.21
C ILE A 45 22.58 56.02 20.36
N ARG A 46 22.95 55.50 19.19
CA ARG A 46 24.30 55.32 18.62
C ARG A 46 25.49 55.18 19.61
N ALA A 47 25.98 53.95 19.73
CA ALA A 47 27.35 53.62 20.16
C ALA A 47 28.18 53.10 18.95
N PRO A 48 29.51 53.28 18.92
CA PRO A 48 30.36 52.84 17.81
C PRO A 48 30.48 51.31 17.74
N ALA A 49 30.51 50.81 16.50
CA ALA A 49 30.43 49.40 16.14
C ALA A 49 31.60 48.55 16.64
N ALA A 50 31.31 47.49 17.38
CA ALA A 50 32.19 46.33 17.51
C ALA A 50 32.03 45.44 16.27
N PRO A 51 33.11 44.86 15.71
CA PRO A 51 32.99 43.92 14.60
C PRO A 51 32.32 42.65 15.11
N VAL A 52 31.07 42.44 14.70
CA VAL A 52 30.37 41.17 14.91
C VAL A 52 31.05 40.07 14.09
N PRO A 53 31.36 38.90 14.65
CA PRO A 53 31.74 37.74 13.86
C PRO A 53 30.54 37.39 13.00
N ILE A 54 30.68 37.51 11.69
CA ILE A 54 29.70 37.00 10.73
C ILE A 54 29.62 35.50 11.01
N PRO A 55 28.47 34.95 11.47
CA PRO A 55 28.35 33.51 11.59
C PRO A 55 28.55 32.99 10.17
N SER A 56 29.63 32.25 9.96
CA SER A 56 29.85 31.49 8.74
C SER A 56 28.62 30.61 8.62
N TYR A 57 27.71 31.00 7.73
CA TYR A 57 26.60 30.16 7.33
C TYR A 57 27.28 28.97 6.68
N THR A 58 27.52 27.94 7.49
CA THR A 58 27.90 26.64 6.99
C THR A 58 26.81 26.34 5.98
N HIS A 59 27.18 26.38 4.71
CA HIS A 59 26.34 25.90 3.64
C HIS A 59 26.03 24.47 4.04
N ARG A 60 24.87 24.27 4.67
CA ARG A 60 24.30 22.94 4.87
C ARG A 60 24.22 22.43 3.45
N ALA A 61 25.15 21.55 3.10
CA ALA A 61 25.19 20.91 1.81
C ALA A 61 23.83 20.23 1.69
N PHE A 62 22.93 20.88 0.97
CA PHE A 62 21.69 20.27 0.54
C PHE A 62 22.19 19.21 -0.42
N ALA A 63 22.29 17.98 0.07
CA ALA A 63 22.65 16.83 -0.72
C ALA A 63 21.75 16.87 -1.96
N SER A 64 22.35 17.14 -3.11
CA SER A 64 21.69 16.91 -4.38
C SER A 64 21.56 15.40 -4.53
N SER A 65 20.41 14.90 -4.17
CA SER A 65 19.85 13.67 -4.71
C SER A 65 18.35 13.91 -4.80
N SER A 66 17.72 13.44 -5.87
CA SER A 66 16.24 13.37 -5.98
C SER A 66 15.65 13.01 -4.61
N GLY A 67 14.60 13.70 -4.16
CA GLY A 67 14.02 13.50 -2.81
C GLY A 67 13.37 12.13 -2.56
N ARG A 68 13.82 11.07 -3.25
CA ARG A 68 13.46 9.67 -3.08
C ARG A 68 14.68 8.92 -2.55
N SER A 69 14.49 8.16 -1.47
CA SER A 69 15.55 7.30 -0.96
C SER A 69 15.68 6.05 -1.85
N PRO A 70 16.83 5.33 -1.82
CA PRO A 70 16.94 4.02 -2.47
C PRO A 70 15.88 3.02 -1.97
N ALA A 71 15.41 3.17 -0.73
CA ALA A 71 14.33 2.35 -0.20
C ALA A 71 12.98 2.67 -0.84
N ASP A 72 12.73 3.93 -1.21
CA ASP A 72 11.52 4.32 -1.92
C ASP A 72 11.49 3.72 -3.33
N GLU A 73 12.62 3.71 -4.04
CA GLU A 73 12.71 3.08 -5.38
C GLU A 73 12.41 1.58 -5.33
N ILE A 74 12.98 0.88 -4.35
CA ILE A 74 12.72 -0.55 -4.14
C ILE A 74 11.26 -0.79 -3.73
N ALA A 75 10.72 0.07 -2.86
CA ALA A 75 9.32 -0.03 -2.44
C ALA A 75 8.35 0.19 -3.60
N GLU A 76 8.62 1.13 -4.51
CA GLU A 76 7.84 1.36 -5.72
C GLU A 76 7.85 0.11 -6.62
N ARG A 77 9.03 -0.50 -6.85
CA ARG A 77 9.14 -1.75 -7.61
C ARG A 77 8.37 -2.90 -6.96
N LEU A 78 8.51 -3.10 -5.65
CA LEU A 78 7.80 -4.16 -4.93
C LEU A 78 6.28 -3.96 -4.97
N GLN A 79 5.82 -2.72 -4.93
CA GLN A 79 4.41 -2.39 -5.04
C GLN A 79 3.86 -2.67 -6.44
N GLU A 80 4.63 -2.39 -7.49
CA GLU A 80 4.27 -2.72 -8.88
C GLU A 80 4.16 -4.23 -9.06
N MET A 81 5.17 -5.00 -8.64
CA MET A 81 5.14 -6.47 -8.69
C MET A 81 3.99 -7.07 -7.87
N TYR A 82 3.67 -6.48 -6.72
CA TYR A 82 2.51 -6.91 -5.92
C TYR A 82 1.18 -6.63 -6.64
N ALA A 83 1.06 -5.50 -7.35
CA ALA A 83 -0.13 -5.20 -8.12
C ALA A 83 -0.31 -6.21 -9.26
N GLU A 84 0.76 -6.51 -10.01
CA GLU A 84 0.74 -7.51 -11.09
C GLU A 84 0.35 -8.91 -10.57
N ALA A 85 0.97 -9.37 -9.47
CA ALA A 85 0.63 -10.65 -8.86
C ALA A 85 -0.83 -10.71 -8.37
N LYS A 86 -1.38 -9.58 -7.91
CA LYS A 86 -2.76 -9.50 -7.45
C LYS A 86 -3.76 -9.49 -8.60
N ASP A 87 -3.45 -8.79 -9.69
CA ASP A 87 -4.28 -8.78 -10.89
C ASP A 87 -4.35 -10.19 -11.51
N GLU A 88 -3.22 -10.90 -11.57
CA GLU A 88 -3.19 -12.29 -12.05
C GLU A 88 -3.97 -13.24 -11.13
N PHE A 89 -3.86 -13.06 -9.81
CA PHE A 89 -4.65 -13.82 -8.85
C PHE A 89 -6.17 -13.60 -9.03
N GLU A 90 -6.60 -12.37 -9.38
CA GLU A 90 -8.00 -12.09 -9.69
C GLU A 90 -8.46 -12.83 -10.96
N ILE A 91 -7.62 -12.86 -11.99
CA ILE A 91 -7.88 -13.65 -13.22
C ILE A 91 -8.01 -15.14 -12.87
N ALA A 92 -7.08 -15.69 -12.09
CA ALA A 92 -7.09 -17.08 -11.68
C ALA A 92 -8.32 -17.45 -10.82
N CYS A 93 -8.79 -16.52 -9.97
CA CYS A 93 -10.03 -16.71 -9.22
C CYS A 93 -11.24 -16.78 -10.14
N GLU A 94 -11.38 -15.81 -11.05
CA GLU A 94 -12.49 -15.75 -12.00
C GLU A 94 -12.53 -16.98 -12.92
N SER A 95 -11.39 -17.41 -13.43
CA SER A 95 -11.31 -18.55 -14.34
C SER A 95 -11.54 -19.89 -13.63
N THR A 96 -11.07 -20.03 -12.39
CA THR A 96 -11.36 -21.20 -11.55
C THR A 96 -12.86 -21.28 -11.23
N GLU A 97 -13.49 -20.18 -10.82
CA GLU A 97 -14.95 -20.14 -10.53
C GLU A 97 -15.82 -20.38 -11.78
N ALA A 98 -15.31 -20.00 -12.95
CA ALA A 98 -15.96 -20.27 -14.23
C ALA A 98 -15.71 -21.70 -14.75
N ASN A 99 -14.89 -22.51 -14.07
CA ASN A 99 -14.38 -23.79 -14.55
C ASN A 99 -13.86 -23.70 -16.00
N ALA A 100 -13.09 -22.64 -16.27
CA ALA A 100 -12.55 -22.37 -17.59
C ALA A 100 -11.43 -23.37 -17.93
N THR A 101 -11.25 -23.67 -19.22
CA THR A 101 -10.17 -24.58 -19.68
C THR A 101 -8.78 -24.09 -19.31
N TYR A 102 -8.58 -22.78 -19.20
CA TYR A 102 -7.31 -22.15 -18.86
C TYR A 102 -7.13 -21.89 -17.36
N ALA A 103 -8.06 -22.33 -16.50
CA ALA A 103 -8.00 -22.05 -15.08
C ALA A 103 -6.73 -22.59 -14.40
N GLN A 104 -6.18 -23.70 -14.89
CA GLN A 104 -4.91 -24.22 -14.40
C GLN A 104 -3.74 -23.31 -14.80
N ASP A 105 -3.70 -22.87 -16.05
CA ASP A 105 -2.62 -22.01 -16.57
C ASP A 105 -2.61 -20.67 -15.81
N ASP A 106 -3.78 -20.06 -15.57
CA ASP A 106 -3.88 -18.77 -14.83
C ASP A 106 -3.38 -18.91 -13.37
N ARG A 107 -3.65 -20.04 -12.71
CA ARG A 107 -3.09 -20.33 -11.37
C ARG A 107 -1.57 -20.48 -11.42
N ASP A 108 -1.05 -21.11 -12.47
CA ASP A 108 0.39 -21.28 -12.65
C ASP A 108 1.08 -19.93 -12.89
N VAL A 109 0.50 -19.03 -13.71
CA VAL A 109 1.02 -17.66 -13.90
C VAL A 109 0.98 -16.88 -12.57
N THR A 110 -0.10 -17.00 -11.79
CA THR A 110 -0.19 -16.38 -10.46
C THR A 110 0.95 -16.86 -9.54
N ARG A 111 1.24 -18.16 -9.55
CA ARG A 111 2.32 -18.76 -8.74
C ARG A 111 3.69 -18.20 -9.15
N GLU A 112 3.94 -18.10 -10.45
CA GLU A 112 5.18 -17.54 -10.98
C GLU A 112 5.37 -16.07 -10.58
N GLU A 113 4.33 -15.24 -10.68
CA GLU A 113 4.42 -13.82 -10.33
C GLU A 113 4.60 -13.62 -8.81
N LEU A 114 3.90 -14.42 -8.00
CA LEU A 114 4.11 -14.44 -6.55
C LEU A 114 5.54 -14.89 -6.19
N GLU A 115 6.12 -15.86 -6.90
CA GLU A 115 7.50 -16.29 -6.69
C GLU A 115 8.49 -15.16 -7.02
N LYS A 116 8.30 -14.46 -8.15
CA LYS A 116 9.11 -13.28 -8.50
C LYS A 116 9.05 -12.22 -7.40
N LEU A 117 7.86 -11.93 -6.87
CA LEU A 117 7.66 -10.98 -5.78
C LEU A 117 8.35 -11.43 -4.49
N LYS A 118 8.21 -12.70 -4.10
CA LYS A 118 8.88 -13.28 -2.92
C LYS A 118 10.39 -13.18 -3.03
N LYS A 119 10.93 -13.47 -4.21
CA LYS A 119 12.37 -13.34 -4.49
C LYS A 119 12.84 -11.89 -4.40
N ALA A 120 12.14 -10.96 -5.06
CA ALA A 120 12.49 -9.54 -5.01
C ALA A 120 12.44 -8.98 -3.58
N TRP A 121 11.46 -9.40 -2.78
CA TRP A 121 11.38 -9.04 -1.37
C TRP A 121 12.52 -9.62 -0.54
N ALA A 122 12.85 -10.91 -0.74
CA ALA A 122 13.96 -11.57 -0.06
C ALA A 122 15.29 -10.87 -0.34
N GLU A 123 15.58 -10.58 -1.61
CA GLU A 123 16.76 -9.82 -2.05
C GLU A 123 16.80 -8.43 -1.41
N ALA A 124 15.66 -7.74 -1.34
CA ALA A 124 15.56 -6.40 -0.76
C ALA A 124 15.84 -6.37 0.76
N ILE A 125 15.60 -7.48 1.47
CA ILE A 125 15.82 -7.57 2.93
C ILE A 125 17.08 -8.33 3.34
N GLU A 126 17.84 -8.91 2.40
CA GLU A 126 19.02 -9.73 2.67
C GLU A 126 20.23 -8.91 3.15
N GLY A 127 20.35 -7.64 2.74
CA GLY A 127 21.46 -6.77 3.12
C GLY A 127 21.40 -6.25 4.57
N GLU A 128 22.40 -5.47 4.97
CA GLU A 128 22.45 -4.75 6.24
C GLU A 128 22.47 -3.23 5.98
N GLY A 129 21.59 -2.46 6.63
CA GLY A 129 21.60 -0.99 6.51
C GLY A 129 20.25 -0.31 6.77
N GLU A 130 20.24 1.01 6.61
CA GLU A 130 19.06 1.86 6.79
C GLU A 130 17.93 1.48 5.81
N VAL A 131 18.27 1.22 4.53
CA VAL A 131 17.33 0.79 3.48
C VAL A 131 16.56 -0.48 3.88
N GLN A 132 17.26 -1.47 4.43
CA GLN A 132 16.66 -2.74 4.87
C GLN A 132 15.70 -2.52 6.06
N GLN A 133 16.09 -1.68 7.02
CA GLN A 133 15.25 -1.37 8.19
C GLN A 133 13.99 -0.60 7.78
N GLU A 134 14.14 0.36 6.87
CA GLU A 134 13.02 1.09 6.28
C GLU A 134 12.05 0.14 5.55
N LEU A 135 12.57 -0.77 4.72
CA LEU A 135 11.76 -1.74 3.99
C LEU A 135 11.06 -2.73 4.94
N LYS A 136 11.75 -3.25 5.96
CA LYS A 136 11.14 -4.12 7.00
C LYS A 136 10.04 -3.41 7.79
N GLY A 137 10.12 -2.09 7.94
CA GLY A 137 9.06 -1.27 8.53
C GLY A 137 7.80 -1.17 7.66
N ARG A 138 7.90 -1.50 6.37
CA ARG A 138 6.76 -1.52 5.44
C ARG A 138 6.06 -2.88 5.49
N ALA A 139 4.74 -2.87 5.30
CA ALA A 139 3.89 -4.06 5.42
C ALA A 139 3.98 -5.05 4.23
N PHE A 140 5.05 -5.03 3.42
CA PHE A 140 5.19 -5.92 2.25
C PHE A 140 5.29 -7.38 2.65
N GLY A 141 6.10 -7.71 3.66
CA GLY A 141 6.26 -9.09 4.11
C GLY A 141 4.95 -9.72 4.60
N GLN A 142 4.02 -8.93 5.16
CA GLN A 142 2.71 -9.41 5.56
C GLN A 142 1.78 -9.61 4.35
N ARG A 143 1.71 -8.63 3.44
CA ARG A 143 0.88 -8.71 2.23
C ARG A 143 1.27 -9.88 1.33
N ILE A 144 2.57 -10.14 1.18
CA ILE A 144 3.06 -11.27 0.39
C ILE A 144 2.60 -12.59 1.00
N LYS A 145 2.63 -12.73 2.33
CA LYS A 145 2.13 -13.93 3.01
C LYS A 145 0.62 -14.09 2.85
N GLU A 146 -0.14 -13.00 2.96
CA GLU A 146 -1.59 -13.01 2.75
C GLU A 146 -1.94 -13.47 1.34
N LEU A 147 -1.24 -12.95 0.33
CA LEU A 147 -1.41 -13.37 -1.06
C LEU A 147 -1.02 -14.85 -1.26
N GLU A 148 0.09 -15.30 -0.67
CA GLU A 148 0.50 -16.70 -0.69
C GLU A 148 -0.56 -17.64 -0.10
N HIS A 149 -1.11 -17.29 1.06
CA HIS A 149 -2.20 -18.07 1.66
C HIS A 149 -3.47 -18.06 0.79
N ALA A 150 -3.76 -16.95 0.12
CA ALA A 150 -4.90 -16.86 -0.80
C ALA A 150 -4.72 -17.75 -2.04
N VAL A 151 -3.52 -17.78 -2.62
CA VAL A 151 -3.17 -18.67 -3.74
C VAL A 151 -3.30 -20.14 -3.33
N ILE A 152 -2.75 -20.52 -2.18
CA ILE A 152 -2.88 -21.89 -1.65
C ILE A 152 -4.35 -22.28 -1.47
N ALA A 153 -5.17 -21.41 -0.86
CA ALA A 153 -6.59 -21.66 -0.68
C ALA A 153 -7.35 -21.79 -2.00
N LEU A 154 -6.96 -21.03 -3.03
CA LEU A 154 -7.53 -21.14 -4.37
C LEU A 154 -7.19 -22.49 -5.01
N GLU A 155 -5.94 -22.94 -4.89
CA GLU A 155 -5.48 -24.23 -5.41
C GLU A 155 -6.18 -25.41 -4.70
N GLU A 156 -6.32 -25.36 -3.38
CA GLU A 156 -7.05 -26.36 -2.59
C GLU A 156 -8.50 -26.48 -3.06
N ARG A 157 -9.21 -25.34 -3.22
CA ARG A 157 -10.58 -25.30 -3.76
C ARG A 157 -10.66 -25.87 -5.17
N ALA A 158 -9.70 -25.53 -6.03
CA ALA A 158 -9.67 -26.01 -7.41
C ALA A 158 -9.52 -27.55 -7.49
N ILE A 159 -8.75 -28.15 -6.57
CA ILE A 159 -8.59 -29.61 -6.48
C ILE A 159 -9.87 -30.29 -6.00
N GLU A 160 -10.65 -29.66 -5.13
CA GLU A 160 -11.93 -30.21 -4.65
C GLU A 160 -13.03 -30.18 -5.72
N GLU A 161 -12.97 -29.21 -6.66
CA GLU A 161 -13.95 -29.02 -7.73
C GLU A 161 -13.64 -29.80 -9.02
N SER A 162 -12.43 -30.36 -9.15
CA SER A 162 -11.96 -31.17 -10.29
C SER A 162 -12.30 -32.65 -10.19
#